data_AF-A0A6U4TG55-F1
#
_entry.id   AF-A0A6U4TG55-F1
#
_cell.length_a   1.000
_cell.length_b   1.000
_cell.length_c   1.000
_cell.angle_alpha   90.00
_cell.angle_beta   90.00
_cell.angle_gamma   90.00
#
_symmetry.space_group_name_H-M   'P 1'
#
loop_
_entity.id
_entity.type
_entity.pdbx_description
1 polymer ?
#
loop_
_entity_poly.entity_id
_entity_poly.type
_entity_poly.pdbx_seq_one_letter_code
_entity_poly.pdbx_strand_id
1 'polypeptide(L)'
;MAAAQQEAMKGAGLLDVADAKGIIEGLDSLPESTRQALMTELPEGDRTEGGLKEVIRSPQFQQAVGQLDHVLQSGQGRELLMSMGITPPQGFDNMGPAAVRAFLQGLQKKADEDSMKD
;
A
#
# COMPACT_ATOMS: atom_id res chain seq x y z
N MET A 1 20.60 3.59 29.94
CA MET A 1 20.50 3.12 28.53
C MET A 1 19.03 2.98 28.10
N ALA A 2 18.22 4.04 28.21
CA ALA A 2 16.79 4.00 27.90
C ALA A 2 16.39 4.76 26.62
N ALA A 3 17.32 5.52 26.01
CA ALA A 3 17.03 6.36 24.84
C ALA A 3 17.08 5.59 23.50
N ALA A 4 17.87 4.52 23.39
CA ALA A 4 18.09 3.82 22.13
C ALA A 4 16.96 2.84 21.72
N GLN A 5 16.00 2.58 22.61
CA GLN A 5 14.89 1.65 22.32
C GLN A 5 13.59 2.36 21.89
N GLN A 6 13.50 3.69 22.05
CA GLN A 6 12.33 4.46 21.59
C GLN A 6 12.44 4.89 20.13
N GLU A 7 13.63 4.86 19.53
CA GLU A 7 13.84 5.23 18.12
C GLU A 7 13.49 4.11 17.13
N ALA A 8 13.45 2.85 17.59
CA ALA A 8 13.05 1.69 16.78
C ALA A 8 11.52 1.47 16.71
N MET A 9 10.73 2.27 17.45
CA MET A 9 9.26 2.31 17.36
C MET A 9 8.73 3.48 16.52
N LYS A 10 9.58 4.12 15.72
CA LYS A 10 9.10 5.00 14.64
C LYS A 10 8.48 4.09 13.59
N GLY A 11 7.16 3.91 13.68
CA GLY A 11 6.40 2.93 12.92
C GLY A 11 6.84 2.88 11.47
N ALA A 12 7.17 1.69 10.97
CA ALA A 12 7.42 1.45 9.56
C ALA A 12 6.19 1.94 8.78
N GLY A 13 6.30 3.13 8.19
CA GLY A 13 5.26 3.71 7.37
C GLY A 13 5.15 2.96 6.06
N LEU A 14 4.08 3.18 5.32
CA LEU A 14 3.87 2.55 4.02
C LEU A 14 5.05 2.76 3.06
N LEU A 15 5.73 3.90 3.13
CA LEU A 15 6.91 4.22 2.32
C LEU A 15 8.17 3.40 2.69
N ASP A 16 8.23 2.82 3.88
CA ASP A 16 9.35 1.97 4.31
C ASP A 16 9.27 0.55 3.68
N VAL A 17 8.04 0.10 3.42
CA VAL A 17 7.74 -1.23 2.84
C VAL A 17 7.40 -1.17 1.35
N ALA A 18 6.88 -0.04 0.86
CA ALA A 18 6.47 0.17 -0.52
C ALA A 18 7.30 1.30 -1.16
N ASP A 19 8.63 1.22 -1.06
CA ASP A 19 9.51 2.08 -1.84
C ASP A 19 9.37 1.79 -3.34
N ALA A 20 9.56 2.83 -4.17
CA ALA A 20 9.45 2.73 -5.63
C ALA A 20 10.27 1.58 -6.21
N LYS A 21 11.46 1.30 -5.66
CA LYS A 21 12.29 0.19 -6.10
C LYS A 21 11.63 -1.16 -5.81
N GLY A 22 11.14 -1.37 -4.59
CA GLY A 22 10.48 -2.62 -4.18
C GLY A 22 9.19 -2.88 -4.96
N ILE A 23 8.40 -1.83 -5.21
CA ILE A 23 7.19 -1.94 -6.04
C ILE A 23 7.54 -2.34 -7.47
N ILE A 24 8.57 -1.73 -8.07
CA ILE A 24 9.00 -2.04 -9.44
C ILE A 24 9.52 -3.48 -9.54
N GLU A 25 10.33 -3.94 -8.59
CA GLU A 25 10.82 -5.33 -8.56
C GLU A 25 9.68 -6.34 -8.39
N GLY A 26 8.67 -6.01 -7.56
CA GLY A 26 7.46 -6.83 -7.40
C GLY A 26 6.60 -6.87 -8.65
N LEU A 27 6.55 -5.78 -9.42
CA LEU A 27 5.74 -5.63 -10.62
C LEU A 27 6.09 -6.67 -11.70
N ASP A 28 7.38 -6.91 -11.90
CA ASP A 28 7.88 -7.93 -12.83
C ASP A 28 7.49 -9.37 -12.40
N SER A 29 7.21 -9.57 -11.10
CA SER A 29 6.77 -10.87 -10.55
C SER A 29 5.25 -11.09 -10.59
N LEU A 30 4.46 -10.06 -10.93
CA LEU A 30 3.01 -10.15 -11.02
C LEU A 30 2.56 -10.90 -12.30
N PRO A 31 1.36 -11.51 -12.29
CA PRO A 31 0.74 -12.03 -13.51
C PRO A 31 0.57 -10.95 -14.57
N GLU A 32 0.67 -11.33 -15.85
CA GLU A 32 0.51 -10.39 -16.96
C GLU A 32 -0.87 -9.72 -16.97
N SER A 33 -1.93 -10.46 -16.62
CA SER A 33 -3.29 -9.95 -16.46
C SER A 33 -3.37 -8.84 -15.40
N THR A 34 -2.70 -9.01 -14.26
CA THR A 34 -2.64 -8.00 -13.20
C THR A 34 -1.87 -6.77 -13.66
N ARG A 35 -0.75 -6.94 -14.38
CA ARG A 35 0.00 -5.82 -14.96
C ARG A 35 -0.85 -5.03 -15.96
N GLN A 36 -1.61 -5.71 -16.82
CA GLN A 36 -2.51 -5.07 -17.79
C GLN A 36 -3.66 -4.32 -17.11
N ALA A 37 -4.21 -4.86 -16.03
CA ALA A 37 -5.22 -4.17 -15.22
C ALA A 37 -4.64 -2.86 -14.63
N LEU A 38 -3.44 -2.91 -14.06
CA LEU A 38 -2.74 -1.72 -13.55
C LEU A 38 -2.46 -0.69 -14.66
N MET A 39 -2.11 -1.15 -15.87
CA MET A 39 -1.90 -0.25 -17.01
C MET A 39 -3.18 0.45 -17.46
N THR A 40 -4.35 -0.13 -17.23
CA THR A 40 -5.65 0.47 -17.61
C THR A 40 -6.00 1.67 -16.72
N GLU A 41 -5.53 1.65 -15.47
CA GLU A 41 -5.71 2.73 -14.49
C GLU A 41 -4.75 3.91 -14.70
N LEU A 42 -3.75 3.77 -15.58
CA LEU A 42 -2.85 4.86 -15.94
C LEU A 42 -3.58 5.92 -16.78
N PRO A 43 -3.15 7.20 -16.67
CA PRO A 43 -3.68 8.28 -17.48
C PRO A 43 -3.60 7.96 -18.98
N GLU A 44 -4.57 8.48 -19.73
CA GLU A 44 -4.68 8.29 -21.18
C GLU A 44 -3.41 8.84 -21.86
N GLY A 45 -2.63 7.94 -22.47
CA GLY A 45 -1.35 8.26 -23.11
C GLY A 45 -0.15 7.45 -22.58
N ASP A 46 -0.24 6.96 -21.34
CA ASP A 46 0.87 6.31 -20.63
C ASP A 46 0.58 4.87 -20.19
N ARG A 47 -0.39 4.21 -20.85
CA ARG A 47 -0.80 2.81 -20.58
C ARG A 47 0.21 1.78 -21.06
N THR A 48 1.46 1.95 -20.63
CA THR A 48 2.59 1.09 -20.93
C THR A 48 3.29 0.70 -19.65
N GLU A 49 4.08 -0.37 -19.70
CA GLU A 49 4.89 -0.79 -18.57
C GLU A 49 5.94 0.26 -18.18
N GLY A 50 6.45 1.00 -19.16
CA GLY A 50 7.33 2.16 -18.94
C GLY A 50 6.61 3.28 -18.18
N GLY A 51 5.41 3.66 -18.64
CA GLY A 51 4.58 4.67 -17.98
C GLY A 51 4.21 4.30 -16.55
N LEU A 52 3.92 3.02 -16.29
CA LEU A 52 3.68 2.52 -14.93
C LEU A 52 4.90 2.72 -14.02
N LYS A 53 6.09 2.33 -14.52
CA LYS A 53 7.36 2.49 -13.81
C LYS A 53 7.70 3.97 -13.58
N GLU A 54 7.36 4.86 -14.51
CA GLU A 54 7.51 6.31 -14.35
C GLU A 54 6.54 6.89 -13.32
N VAL A 55 5.27 6.50 -13.33
CA VAL A 55 4.29 6.91 -12.32
C VAL A 55 4.73 6.49 -10.93
N ILE A 56 5.22 5.27 -10.74
CA ILE A 56 5.69 4.79 -9.42
C ILE A 56 6.90 5.60 -8.92
N ARG A 57 7.76 6.07 -9.82
CA ARG A 57 8.91 6.94 -9.48
C ARG A 57 8.53 8.41 -9.32
N SER A 58 7.30 8.78 -9.70
CA SER A 58 6.88 10.17 -9.71
C SER A 58 6.73 10.72 -8.29
N PRO A 59 7.04 12.01 -8.07
CA PRO A 59 6.78 12.68 -6.80
C PRO A 59 5.30 12.62 -6.39
N GLN A 60 4.40 12.67 -7.36
CA GLN A 60 2.96 12.63 -7.13
C GLN A 60 2.53 11.30 -6.51
N PHE A 61 3.05 10.19 -7.01
CA PHE A 61 2.79 8.88 -6.44
C PHE A 61 3.34 8.77 -5.01
N GLN A 62 4.58 9.22 -4.79
CA GLN A 62 5.17 9.22 -3.44
C GLN A 62 4.37 10.07 -2.45
N GLN A 63 3.88 11.24 -2.89
CA GLN A 63 3.00 12.08 -2.09
C GLN A 63 1.67 11.41 -1.78
N ALA A 64 1.05 10.73 -2.75
CA ALA A 64 -0.18 9.98 -2.55
C ALA A 64 0.00 8.83 -1.54
N VAL A 65 1.09 8.07 -1.64
CA VAL A 65 1.44 7.00 -0.68
C VAL A 65 1.70 7.58 0.71
N GLY A 66 2.36 8.73 0.82
CA GLY A 66 2.57 9.42 2.10
C GLY A 66 1.26 9.92 2.73
N GLN A 67 0.31 10.41 1.92
CA GLN A 67 -1.01 10.79 2.41
C GLN A 67 -1.81 9.57 2.89
N LEU A 68 -1.75 8.46 2.15
CA LEU A 68 -2.35 7.19 2.56
C LEU A 68 -1.78 6.71 3.89
N ASP A 69 -0.46 6.72 4.05
CA ASP A 69 0.22 6.37 5.29
C ASP A 69 -0.30 7.22 6.47
N HIS A 70 -0.42 8.53 6.29
CA HIS A 70 -0.93 9.44 7.31
C HIS A 70 -2.41 9.17 7.67
N VAL A 71 -3.25 8.89 6.68
CA VAL A 71 -4.68 8.56 6.89
C VAL A 71 -4.83 7.25 7.66
N LEU A 72 -4.02 6.24 7.35
CA LEU A 72 -4.00 4.99 8.09
C LEU A 72 -3.56 5.21 9.54
N GLN A 73 -2.47 5.95 9.76
CA GLN A 73 -1.94 6.22 11.09
C GLN A 73 -2.84 7.12 11.95
N SER A 74 -3.64 7.99 11.34
CA SER A 74 -4.59 8.86 12.05
C SER A 74 -5.90 8.16 12.45
N GLY A 75 -6.06 6.89 12.11
CA GLY A 75 -7.28 6.12 12.39
C GLY A 75 -8.43 6.40 11.41
N GLN A 76 -8.24 7.29 10.43
CA GLN A 76 -9.26 7.67 9.46
C GLN A 76 -9.33 6.72 8.24
N GLY A 77 -8.41 5.76 8.12
CA GLY A 77 -8.36 4.80 7.02
C GLY A 77 -9.47 3.74 7.01
N ARG A 78 -10.39 3.76 7.98
CA ARG A 78 -11.46 2.74 8.11
C ARG A 78 -12.41 2.74 6.92
N GLU A 79 -12.89 3.91 6.50
CA GLU A 79 -13.81 4.04 5.35
C GLU A 79 -13.13 3.63 4.05
N LEU A 80 -11.85 4.00 3.87
CA LEU A 80 -11.05 3.63 2.72
C LEU A 80 -10.86 2.11 2.62
N LEU A 81 -10.57 1.45 3.74
CA LEU A 81 -10.48 -0.01 3.81
C LEU A 81 -11.80 -0.67 3.39
N MET A 82 -12.93 -0.16 3.88
CA MET A 82 -14.25 -0.66 3.52
C MET A 82 -14.60 -0.44 2.05
N SER A 83 -14.24 0.70 1.45
CA SER A 83 -14.46 0.95 0.01
C SER A 83 -13.62 0.03 -0.87
N MET A 84 -12.44 -0.39 -0.38
CA MET A 84 -11.64 -1.44 -1.01
C MET A 84 -12.13 -2.85 -0.68
N GLY A 85 -13.23 -3.00 0.08
CA GLY A 85 -13.81 -4.26 0.50
C GLY A 85 -12.89 -5.08 1.42
N ILE A 86 -12.05 -4.41 2.21
CA ILE A 86 -11.20 -5.00 3.24
C ILE A 86 -11.84 -4.70 4.58
N THR A 87 -12.14 -5.74 5.37
CA THR A 87 -12.72 -5.54 6.70
C THR A 87 -11.64 -5.06 7.67
N PRO A 88 -11.72 -3.81 8.19
CA PRO A 88 -10.75 -3.32 9.15
C PRO A 88 -10.87 -4.11 10.47
N PRO A 89 -9.75 -4.46 11.13
CA PRO A 89 -9.79 -5.15 12.41
C PRO A 89 -10.45 -4.28 13.49
N GLN A 90 -10.93 -4.93 14.56
CA GLN A 90 -11.49 -4.21 15.70
C GLN A 90 -10.44 -3.26 16.31
N GLY A 91 -10.84 -2.03 16.59
CA GLY A 91 -9.96 -1.01 17.17
C GLY A 91 -9.00 -0.34 16.17
N PHE A 92 -9.17 -0.54 14.86
CA PHE A 92 -8.34 0.08 13.80
C PHE A 92 -8.10 1.58 14.02
N ASP A 93 -9.16 2.31 14.41
CA ASP A 93 -9.15 3.76 14.62
C ASP A 93 -8.17 4.23 15.72
N ASN A 94 -7.77 3.32 16.63
CA ASN A 94 -6.86 3.62 17.74
C ASN A 94 -5.48 2.94 17.60
N MET A 95 -5.20 2.29 16.46
CA MET A 95 -3.95 1.53 16.28
C MET A 95 -2.73 2.41 16.02
N GLY A 96 -2.93 3.67 15.61
CA GLY A 96 -1.84 4.57 15.26
C GLY A 96 -0.88 3.92 14.24
N PRO A 97 0.42 3.80 14.53
CA PRO A 97 1.38 3.16 13.62
C PRO A 97 1.10 1.67 13.36
N ALA A 98 0.37 0.97 14.22
CA ALA A 98 -0.01 -0.42 13.99
C ALA A 98 -1.11 -0.57 12.92
N ALA A 99 -1.81 0.52 12.56
CA ALA A 99 -2.85 0.53 11.53
C ALA A 99 -2.29 0.16 10.15
N VAL A 100 -1.05 0.61 9.84
CA VAL A 100 -0.36 0.27 8.58
C VAL A 100 -0.14 -1.24 8.47
N ARG A 101 0.28 -1.90 9.55
CA ARG A 101 0.46 -3.37 9.55
C ARG A 101 -0.87 -4.10 9.41
N ALA A 102 -1.90 -3.65 10.13
CA ALA A 102 -3.25 -4.19 10.00
C ALA A 102 -3.79 -4.06 8.57
N PHE A 103 -3.52 -2.93 7.92
CA PHE A 103 -3.88 -2.67 6.53
C PHE A 103 -3.21 -3.68 5.57
N LEU A 104 -1.89 -3.85 5.66
CA LEU A 104 -1.14 -4.78 4.82
C LEU A 104 -1.57 -6.24 5.03
N GLN A 105 -1.87 -6.63 6.27
CA GLN A 105 -2.42 -7.96 6.56
C GLN A 105 -3.81 -8.15 5.97
N GLY A 106 -4.66 -7.12 5.99
CA GLY A 106 -5.98 -7.13 5.36
C GLY A 106 -5.88 -7.30 3.84
N LEU A 107 -4.97 -6.58 3.19
CA LEU A 107 -4.67 -6.74 1.76
C LEU A 107 -4.18 -8.16 1.44
N GLN A 108 -3.23 -8.69 2.21
CA GLN A 108 -2.70 -10.03 1.98
C GLN A 108 -3.79 -11.10 2.10
N LYS A 109 -4.66 -11.02 3.11
CA LYS A 109 -5.80 -11.94 3.26
C LYS A 109 -6.74 -11.85 2.08
N LYS A 110 -7.08 -10.64 1.65
CA LYS A 110 -7.95 -10.44 0.50
C LYS A 110 -7.35 -11.00 -0.78
N ALA A 111 -6.06 -10.81 -1.00
CA ALA A 111 -5.35 -11.37 -2.15
C ALA A 111 -5.32 -12.91 -2.13
N ASP A 112 -5.16 -13.52 -0.95
CA ASP A 112 -5.21 -14.97 -0.76
C ASP A 112 -6.62 -15.54 -1.04
N GLU A 113 -7.66 -14.88 -0.53
CA GLU A 113 -9.07 -15.25 -0.77
C GLU A 113 -9.46 -15.14 -2.25
N ASP A 114 -8.95 -14.13 -2.96
CA ASP A 114 -9.18 -13.94 -4.39
C ASP A 114 -8.44 -15.03 -5.20
N SER A 115 -7.20 -15.34 -4.82
CA SER A 115 -6.40 -16.39 -5.47
C SER A 115 -6.96 -17.81 -5.28
N MET A 116 -7.78 -18.06 -4.25
CA MET A 116 -8.47 -19.34 -4.03
C MET A 116 -9.80 -19.46 -4.81
N LYS A 117 -10.29 -18.38 -5.43
CA LYS A 117 -11.54 -18.37 -6.20
C LYS A 117 -11.34 -18.55 -7.71
N ASP A 118 -10.13 -18.39 -8.21
CA ASP A 118 -9.68 -18.76 -9.56
C ASP A 118 -9.20 -20.22 -9.62
#